data_AF-A0A753E490-F1
#
_entry.id   AF-A0A753E490-F1
#
_cell.length_a   1.000
_cell.length_b   1.000
_cell.length_c   1.000
_cell.angle_alpha   90.00
_cell.angle_beta   90.00
_cell.angle_gamma   90.00
#
_symmetry.space_group_name_H-M   'P 1'
#
loop_
_entity.id
_entity.type
_entity.pdbx_description
1 polymer ?
#
loop_
_entity_poly.entity_id
_entity_poly.type
_entity_poly.pdbx_seq_one_letter_code
_entity_poly.pdbx_strand_id
1 'polypeptide(L)' 'RRWARNGNIYPTPVLHGRTYRVDPDAFYIKPNKVGLVLEQHHPNGRTGKKSALLERLINESKKV' A
#
# COMPACT_ATOMS: atom_id res chain seq x y z
N ARG A 1 2.85 -9.22 -13.60
CA ARG A 1 1.45 -9.17 -14.12
C ARG A 1 0.45 -9.95 -13.25
N ARG A 2 0.76 -11.18 -12.79
CA ARG A 2 -0.16 -11.98 -11.94
C ARG A 2 -0.66 -11.21 -10.72
N TRP A 3 0.22 -10.61 -9.92
CA TRP A 3 -0.15 -9.83 -8.73
C TRP A 3 -1.06 -8.63 -9.02
N ALA A 4 -0.79 -7.89 -10.10
CA ALA A 4 -1.65 -6.78 -10.51
C ALA A 4 -3.08 -7.23 -10.87
N ARG A 5 -3.21 -8.40 -11.53
CA ARG A 5 -4.52 -9.00 -11.86
C ARG A 5 -5.24 -9.56 -10.63
N ASN A 6 -4.48 -10.10 -9.68
CA ASN A 6 -5.01 -10.80 -8.51
C ASN A 6 -5.36 -9.86 -7.34
N GLY A 7 -5.19 -8.53 -7.48
CA GLY A 7 -5.48 -7.58 -6.40
C GLY A 7 -4.45 -7.55 -5.27
N ASN A 8 -3.22 -7.98 -5.54
CA ASN A 8 -2.15 -8.01 -4.54
C ASN A 8 -1.43 -6.67 -4.33
N ILE A 9 -1.82 -5.61 -5.03
CA ILE A 9 -1.14 -4.31 -5.01
C ILE A 9 -2.17 -3.23 -4.74
N TYR A 10 -1.90 -2.37 -3.77
CA TYR A 10 -2.74 -1.23 -3.43
C TYR A 10 -1.93 0.07 -3.42
N PRO A 11 -2.41 1.16 -4.05
CA PRO A 11 -3.65 1.24 -4.84
C PRO A 11 -3.61 0.36 -6.10
N THR A 12 -4.79 0.03 -6.65
CA THR A 12 -4.90 -0.89 -7.79
C THR A 12 -4.11 -0.37 -8.99
N PRO A 13 -3.23 -1.20 -9.60
CA PRO A 13 -2.47 -0.79 -10.77
C PRO A 13 -3.37 -0.44 -11.97
N VAL A 14 -3.05 0.64 -12.67
CA VAL A 14 -3.83 1.09 -13.84
C VAL A 14 -3.37 0.34 -15.10
N LEU A 15 -4.30 -0.12 -15.93
CA LEU A 15 -3.98 -0.73 -17.21
C LEU A 15 -3.74 0.37 -18.27
N HIS A 16 -2.51 0.46 -18.78
CA HIS A 16 -2.12 1.33 -19.88
C HIS A 16 -1.85 0.49 -21.13
N GLY A 17 -2.89 0.30 -21.95
CA GLY A 17 -2.82 -0.56 -23.14
C GLY A 17 -2.56 -2.02 -22.78
N ARG A 18 -1.32 -2.50 -23.02
CA ARG A 18 -0.91 -3.90 -22.76
C ARG A 18 -0.12 -4.07 -21.45
N THR A 19 0.13 -3.00 -20.70
CA THR A 19 0.95 -3.04 -19.48
C THR A 19 0.22 -2.42 -18.29
N TYR A 20 0.48 -2.94 -17.10
CA TYR A 20 0.02 -2.33 -15.86
C TYR A 20 1.07 -1.33 -15.39
N ARG A 21 0.63 -0.14 -14.94
CA ARG A 21 1.45 0.83 -14.22
C ARG A 21 1.07 0.80 -12.75
N VAL A 22 2.09 0.69 -11.91
CA VAL A 22 1.97 0.67 -10.45
C VAL A 22 2.39 2.03 -9.95
N ASP A 23 1.63 2.60 -9.02
CA ASP A 23 1.99 3.83 -8.33
C ASP A 23 3.32 3.61 -7.56
N PRO A 24 4.29 4.55 -7.62
CA PRO A 24 5.54 4.43 -6.85
C PRO A 24 5.34 4.21 -5.34
N ASP A 25 4.25 4.73 -4.78
CA ASP A 25 3.90 4.61 -3.36
C ASP A 25 3.01 3.38 -3.06
N ALA A 26 2.72 2.55 -4.07
CA ALA A 26 1.93 1.33 -3.87
C ALA A 26 2.68 0.28 -3.05
N PHE A 27 1.93 -0.47 -2.25
CA PHE A 27 2.44 -1.57 -1.45
C PHE A 27 1.74 -2.89 -1.76
N TYR A 28 2.41 -3.99 -1.41
CA TYR A 28 1.90 -5.33 -1.59
C TYR A 28 0.94 -5.72 -0.46
N ILE A 29 -0.17 -6.36 -0.81
CA ILE A 29 -1.12 -6.95 0.12
C ILE A 29 -1.15 -8.46 -0.08
N LYS A 30 -1.03 -9.21 1.03
CA LYS A 30 -1.19 -10.67 1.05
C LYS A 30 -2.66 -11.00 1.37
N PRO A 31 -3.50 -11.37 0.38
CA PRO A 31 -4.94 -11.55 0.58
C PRO A 31 -5.25 -12.72 1.54
N ASN A 32 -4.39 -13.74 1.58
CA ASN A 32 -4.59 -14.93 2.40
C ASN A 32 -4.00 -14.79 3.82
N LYS A 33 -3.53 -13.59 4.21
CA LYS A 33 -3.02 -13.34 5.57
C LYS A 33 -3.78 -12.14 6.13
N VAL A 34 -4.80 -12.44 6.94
CA VAL A 34 -5.46 -11.44 7.78
C VAL A 34 -4.54 -11.06 8.92
N GLY A 35 -4.33 -9.76 9.09
CA GLY A 35 -3.60 -9.18 10.21
C GLY A 35 -4.21 -7.83 10.52
N LEU A 36 -4.40 -7.53 11.81
CA LEU A 36 -4.82 -6.20 12.26
C LEU A 36 -3.72 -5.15 12.06
N VAL A 37 -2.47 -5.63 11.95
CA VAL A 37 -1.29 -4.79 11.70
C VAL A 37 -0.94 -4.90 10.22
N LEU A 38 -0.91 -3.75 9.54
CA LEU A 38 -0.38 -3.66 8.20
C LEU A 38 1.15 -3.76 8.26
N GLU A 39 1.68 -4.98 8.16
CA GLU A 39 3.11 -5.17 7.98
C GLU A 39 3.50 -4.82 6.55
N GLN A 40 3.99 -3.58 6.38
CA GLN A 40 4.56 -3.16 5.11
C GLN A 40 5.89 -3.87 4.88
N HIS A 41 5.89 -4.85 3.98
CA HIS A 41 7.11 -5.49 3.52
C HIS A 41 7.81 -4.56 2.54
N HIS A 42 8.85 -3.85 3.01
CA HIS A 42 9.67 -2.96 2.20
C HIS A 42 10.96 -3.69 1.78
N PRO A 43 10.96 -4.51 0.70
CA PRO A 43 12.18 -5.20 0.28
C PRO A 43 13.32 -4.23 -0.08
N ASN A 44 13.00 -2.96 -0.36
CA ASN A 44 13.93 -1.91 -0.74
C ASN A 44 13.98 -0.72 0.25
N GLY A 45 13.40 -0.86 1.46
CA GLY A 45 13.38 0.22 2.48
C GLY A 45 12.54 1.46 2.15
N ARG A 46 11.78 1.47 1.05
CA ARG A 46 10.88 2.58 0.69
C ARG A 46 9.60 2.54 1.52
N THR A 47 9.52 3.38 2.54
CA THR A 47 8.27 3.60 3.29
C THR A 47 7.29 4.40 2.43
N GLY A 48 6.13 3.84 2.10
CA GLY A 48 5.09 4.57 1.38
C GLY A 48 4.65 5.83 2.15
N LYS A 49 4.11 6.83 1.45
CA LYS A 49 3.56 8.03 2.12
C LYS A 49 2.35 7.68 2.99
N LYS A 50 2.29 8.26 4.19
CA LYS A 50 1.10 8.20 5.04
C LYS A 50 -0.01 9.02 4.40
N SER A 51 -1.26 8.56 4.52
CA SER A 51 -2.39 9.35 4.08
C SER A 51 -2.60 10.54 5.03
N ALA A 52 -3.11 11.66 4.51
CA ALA A 52 -3.34 12.87 5.29
C ALA A 52 -4.22 12.65 6.53
N LEU A 53 -5.21 11.74 6.43
CA LEU A 53 -6.06 11.36 7.56
C LEU A 53 -5.27 10.62 8.64
N LEU A 54 -4.40 9.69 8.24
CA LEU A 54 -3.60 8.88 9.16
C LEU A 54 -2.56 9.75 9.90
N GLU A 55 -1.99 10.73 9.21
CA GLU A 55 -1.12 11.74 9.83
C GLU A 55 -1.85 12.57 10.89
N ARG A 56 -3.08 13.02 10.60
CA ARG A 56 -3.91 13.75 11.58
C ARG A 56 -4.19 12.92 12.83
N LEU A 57 -4.62 11.67 12.67
CA LEU A 57 -4.92 10.76 13.79
C LEU A 57 -3.69 10.52 14.68
N ILE A 58 -2.50 10.31 14.09
CA ILE A 58 -1.26 10.13 14.86
C ILE A 58 -0.93 11.39 15.66
N ASN A 59 -1.12 12.58 15.08
CA ASN A 59 -0.84 13.84 15.76
C ASN A 59 -1.82 14.11 16.90
N GLU A 60 -3.10 13.76 16.74
CA GLU A 60 -4.09 13.84 17.82
C GLU A 60 -3.76 12.88 18.97
N SER A 61 -3.40 11.64 18.66
CA SER A 61 -3.03 10.64 19.68
C SER A 61 -1.81 11.04 20.51
N LYS A 62 -0.88 11.83 19.96
CA LYS A 62 0.35 12.27 20.67
C LYS A 62 0.14 13.47 21.59
N LYS A 63 -1.00 14.16 21.49
CA LYS A 63 -1.31 15.34 22.32
C LYS A 63 -1.89 14.96 23.70
N VAL A 64 -2.27 13.69 23.88
CA VAL A 64 -2.74 13.11 25.14
C VAL A 64 -1.55 12.61 25.93
#